data_AF-A0A846G3V0-F1
#
_entry.id   AF-A0A846G3V0-F1
#
_cell.length_a   1.000
_cell.length_b   1.000
_cell.length_c   1.000
_cell.angle_alpha   90.00
_cell.angle_beta   90.00
_cell.angle_gamma   90.00
#
_symmetry.space_group_name_H-M   'P 1'
#
loop_
_entity.id
_entity.type
_entity.pdbx_description
1 polymer ?
#
loop_
_entity_poly.entity_id
_entity_poly.type
_entity_poly.pdbx_seq_one_letter_code
_entity_poly.pdbx_strand_id
1 'polypeptide(L)'
;MATEKVNPSLKWLLQSDWREKFIPSLGIDPWITVYFDKVTEDENLGIFSALIPNADFETSLSKISWDFHLEDGHPCFNKNLNYLRFGNLDDVEPFIIRRDFHGIRDSYNEIIEEFRHFHRLYHDCEKNQLLKFDDRGDEIVVAKLETDKVEVRLKEVRQFLAVKEMHLAIYFDFKRYSESVLDEFTQELDHKNKKDLTYYKLRASSAENFHIANYKSFSYLCGKKLISPFPLNRCGMWPFNDKDKENYIDFIIGVDKNGDSVKYSCNPDELANYFGDNPNAPKYLTPVFFRREVLTKYYAHLYLELFPLTYLVN
;
A
#
# COMPACT_ATOMS: atom_id res chain seq x y z
N MET A 1 24.85 -6.28 33.52
CA MET A 1 23.40 -6.06 33.32
C MET A 1 22.90 -7.18 32.44
N ALA A 2 22.27 -8.18 33.06
CA ALA A 2 21.73 -9.34 32.36
C ALA A 2 20.46 -8.92 31.62
N THR A 3 20.40 -9.17 30.32
CA THR A 3 19.18 -9.11 29.53
C THR A 3 18.22 -10.17 30.09
N GLU A 4 17.22 -9.75 30.85
CA GLU A 4 16.08 -10.60 31.21
C GLU A 4 15.49 -11.15 29.91
N LYS A 5 15.63 -12.46 29.69
CA LYS A 5 14.92 -13.17 28.64
C LYS A 5 13.45 -13.15 29.02
N VAL A 6 12.71 -12.18 28.48
CA VAL A 6 11.24 -12.11 28.61
C VAL A 6 10.66 -13.49 28.25
N ASN A 7 9.85 -14.04 29.15
CA ASN A 7 9.19 -15.34 29.00
C ASN A 7 8.44 -15.39 27.64
N PRO A 8 8.68 -16.40 26.78
CA PRO A 8 8.01 -16.51 25.48
C PRO A 8 6.48 -16.44 25.54
N SER A 9 5.85 -17.05 26.56
CA SER A 9 4.40 -17.00 26.76
C SER A 9 3.91 -15.58 27.08
N LEU A 10 4.72 -14.82 27.83
CA LEU A 10 4.42 -13.42 28.10
C LEU A 10 4.55 -12.59 26.83
N LYS A 11 5.61 -12.79 26.03
CA LYS A 11 5.79 -12.09 24.75
C LYS A 11 4.64 -12.35 23.77
N TRP A 12 4.12 -13.58 23.74
CA TRP A 12 2.95 -13.98 22.97
C TRP A 12 1.71 -13.16 23.34
N LEU A 13 1.37 -13.12 24.63
CA LEU A 13 0.22 -12.40 25.17
C LEU A 13 0.38 -10.88 25.15
N LEU A 14 1.62 -10.38 25.22
CA LEU A 14 1.91 -8.96 25.00
C LEU A 14 1.89 -8.57 23.53
N GLN A 15 1.74 -9.54 22.62
CA GLN A 15 1.66 -9.34 21.18
C GLN A 15 2.80 -8.47 20.64
N SER A 16 4.02 -8.70 21.14
CA SER A 16 5.20 -7.88 20.80
C SER A 16 5.53 -7.92 19.31
N ASP A 17 5.26 -9.03 18.61
CA ASP A 17 5.38 -9.10 17.15
C ASP A 17 4.47 -8.09 16.44
N TRP A 18 3.23 -7.94 16.88
CA TRP A 18 2.31 -6.95 16.32
C TRP A 18 2.68 -5.53 16.73
N ARG A 19 2.94 -5.30 18.01
CA ARG A 19 3.23 -3.96 18.54
C ARG A 19 4.59 -3.39 18.17
N GLU A 20 5.62 -4.22 18.12
CA GLU A 20 7.01 -3.78 17.97
C GLU A 20 7.52 -3.97 16.54
N LYS A 21 6.82 -4.74 15.69
CA LYS A 21 7.21 -4.94 14.29
C LYS A 21 6.14 -4.50 13.32
N PHE A 22 4.96 -5.12 13.35
CA PHE A 22 3.93 -4.88 12.34
C PHE A 22 3.37 -3.46 12.37
N ILE A 23 2.83 -3.01 13.52
CA ILE A 23 2.21 -1.68 13.63
C ILE A 23 3.21 -0.55 13.30
N PRO A 24 4.47 -0.60 13.77
CA PRO A 24 5.48 0.37 13.36
C PRO A 24 5.81 0.34 11.86
N SER A 25 5.75 -0.81 11.20
CA SER A 25 6.12 -0.93 9.78
C SER A 25 5.04 -0.45 8.80
N LEU A 26 3.78 -0.40 9.24
CA LEU A 26 2.67 0.20 8.50
C LEU A 26 2.99 1.66 8.12
N GLY A 27 2.96 1.96 6.82
CA GLY A 27 3.29 3.29 6.29
C GLY A 27 4.79 3.54 6.07
N ILE A 28 5.65 2.57 6.36
CA ILE A 28 7.09 2.60 6.08
C ILE A 28 7.45 1.56 5.02
N ASP A 29 6.95 0.33 5.18
CA ASP A 29 7.24 -0.76 4.27
C ASP A 29 6.63 -0.51 2.89
N PRO A 30 7.28 -0.97 1.79
CA PRO A 30 6.76 -0.80 0.43
C PRO A 30 5.39 -1.44 0.21
N TRP A 31 5.03 -2.43 1.02
CA TRP A 31 3.76 -3.15 0.99
C TRP A 31 3.03 -2.93 2.30
N ILE A 32 1.73 -2.66 2.20
CA ILE A 32 0.84 -2.50 3.34
C ILE A 32 -0.24 -3.57 3.30
N THR A 33 -0.45 -4.25 4.42
CA THR A 33 -1.59 -5.16 4.60
C THR A 33 -2.83 -4.35 4.91
N VAL A 34 -3.81 -4.40 4.01
CA VAL A 34 -5.06 -3.62 4.07
C VAL A 34 -6.28 -4.47 4.42
N TYR A 35 -6.12 -5.79 4.35
CA TYR A 35 -7.03 -6.80 4.87
C TYR A 35 -6.22 -7.98 5.35
N PHE A 36 -6.59 -8.55 6.49
CA PHE A 36 -6.06 -9.82 6.99
C PHE A 36 -7.11 -10.49 7.86
N ASP A 37 -7.34 -11.77 7.68
CA ASP A 37 -8.21 -12.56 8.53
C ASP A 37 -7.55 -13.90 8.80
N LYS A 38 -7.26 -14.18 10.07
CA LYS A 38 -6.67 -15.45 10.47
C LYS A 38 -7.30 -15.91 11.78
N VAL A 39 -7.95 -17.07 11.71
CA VAL A 39 -8.50 -17.75 12.88
C VAL A 39 -7.82 -19.10 13.02
N THR A 40 -7.26 -19.35 14.21
CA THR A 40 -6.66 -20.61 14.64
C THR A 40 -7.17 -20.93 16.04
N GLU A 41 -6.71 -22.03 16.64
CA GLU A 41 -7.05 -22.37 18.03
C GLU A 41 -6.63 -21.24 18.99
N ASP A 42 -5.39 -20.76 18.85
CA ASP A 42 -4.76 -19.85 19.80
C ASP A 42 -4.82 -18.36 19.40
N GLU A 43 -5.26 -18.05 18.19
CA GLU A 43 -5.32 -16.68 17.66
C GLU A 43 -6.59 -16.42 16.85
N ASN A 44 -7.14 -15.22 17.00
CA ASN A 44 -8.13 -14.65 16.09
C ASN A 44 -7.66 -13.23 15.75
N LEU A 45 -7.23 -13.03 14.50
CA LEU A 45 -6.55 -11.83 14.05
C LEU A 45 -7.29 -11.23 12.86
N GLY A 46 -7.81 -10.02 13.03
CA GLY A 46 -8.45 -9.24 11.97
C GLY A 46 -7.73 -7.94 11.68
N ILE A 47 -7.52 -7.64 10.40
CA ILE A 47 -7.13 -6.33 9.87
C ILE A 47 -8.15 -5.93 8.82
N PHE A 48 -8.61 -4.69 8.90
CA PHE A 48 -9.48 -4.10 7.89
C PHE A 48 -9.08 -2.67 7.59
N SER A 49 -9.56 -2.12 6.47
CA SER A 49 -9.22 -0.75 6.11
C SER A 49 -10.35 0.02 5.47
N ALA A 50 -10.36 1.33 5.77
CA ALA A 50 -11.31 2.29 5.23
C ALA A 50 -10.62 3.64 4.99
N LEU A 51 -11.22 4.45 4.13
CA LEU A 51 -10.78 5.78 3.79
C LEU A 51 -11.50 6.79 4.69
N ILE A 52 -10.73 7.63 5.38
CA ILE A 52 -11.22 8.64 6.30
C ILE A 52 -10.94 10.02 5.69
N PRO A 53 -11.95 10.90 5.57
CA PRO A 53 -11.73 12.28 5.15
C PRO A 53 -10.63 12.97 5.96
N ASN A 54 -9.82 13.80 5.30
CA ASN A 54 -8.79 14.59 5.98
C ASN A 54 -9.38 15.56 7.03
N ALA A 55 -10.66 15.91 6.93
CA ALA A 55 -11.33 16.73 7.95
C ALA A 55 -11.57 15.95 9.26
N ASP A 56 -11.68 14.62 9.19
CA ASP A 56 -12.17 13.78 10.29
C ASP A 56 -11.09 12.89 10.93
N PHE A 57 -9.85 12.91 10.44
CA PHE A 57 -8.81 12.01 10.93
C PHE A 57 -8.52 12.18 12.44
N GLU A 58 -8.57 13.42 12.96
CA GLU A 58 -8.37 13.66 14.41
C GLU A 58 -9.50 13.07 15.25
N THR A 59 -10.73 13.18 14.77
CA THR A 59 -11.93 12.58 15.38
C THR A 59 -11.83 11.06 15.35
N SER A 60 -11.45 10.48 14.21
CA SER A 60 -11.20 9.03 14.08
C SER A 60 -10.11 8.57 15.07
N LEU A 61 -8.99 9.29 15.19
CA LEU A 61 -7.87 8.96 16.08
C LEU A 61 -8.15 9.29 17.57
N SER A 62 -9.30 9.88 17.89
CA SER A 62 -9.68 10.17 19.28
C SER A 62 -10.01 8.90 20.07
N LYS A 63 -10.44 7.83 19.38
CA LYS A 63 -10.93 6.55 19.91
C LYS A 63 -10.31 5.36 19.15
N ILE A 64 -10.24 4.20 19.80
CA ILE A 64 -9.73 2.95 19.18
C ILE A 64 -10.77 2.22 18.32
N SER A 65 -12.07 2.54 18.50
CA SER A 65 -13.15 1.87 17.78
C SER A 65 -13.03 2.12 16.28
N TRP A 66 -13.45 1.15 15.47
CA TRP A 66 -13.44 1.31 14.03
C TRP A 66 -14.50 2.32 13.61
N ASP A 67 -14.21 3.08 12.54
CA ASP A 67 -15.17 4.04 11.96
C ASP A 67 -15.99 3.38 10.84
N PHE A 68 -15.60 2.16 10.45
CA PHE A 68 -16.15 1.37 9.36
C PHE A 68 -15.93 -0.11 9.66
N HIS A 69 -16.96 -0.94 9.49
CA HIS A 69 -16.97 -2.37 9.82
C HIS A 69 -16.98 -3.25 8.56
N LEU A 70 -16.67 -4.55 8.72
CA LEU A 70 -16.62 -5.51 7.60
C LEU A 70 -17.95 -5.64 6.84
N GLU A 71 -19.07 -5.42 7.53
CA GLU A 71 -20.41 -5.51 6.96
C GLU A 71 -20.84 -4.22 6.24
N ASP A 72 -20.10 -3.13 6.43
CA ASP A 72 -20.30 -1.88 5.71
C ASP A 72 -19.75 -1.99 4.27
N GLY A 73 -19.89 -0.92 3.48
CA GLY A 73 -19.38 -0.85 2.11
C GLY A 73 -20.33 -1.38 1.05
N HIS A 74 -21.50 -1.86 1.47
CA HIS A 74 -22.57 -2.31 0.57
C HIS A 74 -23.69 -1.27 0.49
N PRO A 75 -24.20 -0.96 -0.72
CA PRO A 75 -25.34 -0.08 -0.86
C PRO A 75 -26.58 -0.63 -0.15
N CYS A 76 -27.27 0.21 0.62
CA CYS A 76 -28.49 -0.18 1.31
C CYS A 76 -29.46 1.00 1.48
N PHE A 77 -30.69 0.70 1.92
CA PHE A 77 -31.61 1.72 2.42
C PHE A 77 -31.61 1.68 3.94
N ASN A 78 -31.52 2.86 4.57
CA ASN A 78 -31.72 2.95 6.02
C ASN A 78 -33.23 2.88 6.38
N LYS A 79 -33.54 2.88 7.67
CA LYS A 79 -34.93 2.85 8.17
C LYS A 79 -35.81 4.02 7.69
N ASN A 80 -35.19 5.12 7.27
CA ASN A 80 -35.85 6.31 6.77
C ASN A 80 -35.97 6.33 5.23
N LEU A 81 -35.64 5.20 4.55
CA LEU A 81 -35.65 5.07 3.10
C LEU A 81 -34.66 5.99 2.37
N ASN A 82 -33.58 6.40 3.04
CA ASN A 82 -32.45 7.06 2.37
C ASN A 82 -31.51 6.00 1.79
N TYR A 83 -31.12 6.18 0.53
CA TYR A 83 -30.09 5.36 -0.09
C TYR A 83 -28.71 5.73 0.45
N LEU A 84 -28.01 4.74 1.00
CA LEU A 84 -26.65 4.86 1.51
C LEU A 84 -25.73 4.10 0.58
N ARG A 85 -24.81 4.81 -0.08
CA ARG A 85 -23.90 4.20 -1.08
C ARG A 85 -23.00 3.12 -0.47
N PHE A 86 -22.56 3.32 0.77
CA PHE A 86 -21.66 2.41 1.50
C PHE A 86 -22.26 1.90 2.81
N GLY A 87 -23.57 2.02 2.98
CA GLY A 87 -24.26 1.56 4.19
C GLY A 87 -24.13 2.46 5.42
N ASN A 88 -23.40 3.57 5.32
CA ASN A 88 -23.23 4.55 6.38
C ASN A 88 -23.77 5.94 5.98
N LEU A 89 -23.92 6.82 6.98
CA LEU A 89 -24.28 8.23 6.80
C LEU A 89 -23.05 9.17 6.83
N ASP A 90 -21.90 8.65 7.26
CA ASP A 90 -20.66 9.39 7.38
C ASP A 90 -19.88 9.31 6.06
N ASP A 91 -18.98 10.27 5.81
CA ASP A 91 -18.16 10.33 4.59
C ASP A 91 -16.99 9.31 4.58
N VAL A 92 -17.05 8.28 5.42
CA VAL A 92 -16.09 7.18 5.46
C VAL A 92 -16.37 6.21 4.33
N GLU A 93 -15.37 5.92 3.50
CA GLU A 93 -15.52 5.04 2.35
C GLU A 93 -14.76 3.71 2.55
N PRO A 94 -15.22 2.59 1.98
CA PRO A 94 -14.43 1.36 1.99
C PRO A 94 -13.14 1.56 1.19
N PHE A 95 -12.04 0.93 1.61
CA PHE A 95 -10.90 0.67 0.71
C PHE A 95 -10.94 -0.76 0.18
N ILE A 96 -11.37 -1.69 1.05
CA ILE A 96 -11.66 -3.09 0.75
C ILE A 96 -13.15 -3.34 0.95
N ILE A 97 -13.76 -4.10 0.05
CA ILE A 97 -15.12 -4.63 0.20
C ILE A 97 -14.99 -6.15 0.36
N ARG A 98 -15.40 -6.68 1.52
CA ARG A 98 -15.50 -8.13 1.73
C ARG A 98 -16.82 -8.63 1.13
N ARG A 99 -16.71 -9.61 0.24
CA ARG A 99 -17.85 -10.32 -0.35
C ARG A 99 -18.06 -11.62 0.41
N ASP A 100 -19.12 -11.72 1.20
CA ASP A 100 -19.57 -12.95 1.83
C ASP A 100 -20.79 -13.52 1.11
N PHE A 101 -20.87 -14.84 1.03
CA PHE A 101 -21.99 -15.56 0.40
C PHE A 101 -22.60 -16.60 1.36
N HIS A 102 -22.48 -16.36 2.67
CA HIS A 102 -23.05 -17.22 3.71
C HIS A 102 -22.67 -18.70 3.56
N GLY A 103 -21.42 -18.95 3.16
CA GLY A 103 -20.89 -20.31 2.93
C GLY A 103 -21.40 -21.01 1.66
N ILE A 104 -22.23 -20.38 0.83
CA ILE A 104 -22.70 -20.96 -0.46
C ILE A 104 -21.58 -20.90 -1.52
N ARG A 105 -20.74 -19.88 -1.44
CA ARG A 105 -19.56 -19.65 -2.28
C ARG A 105 -18.43 -19.12 -1.43
N ASP A 106 -17.21 -19.31 -1.92
CA ASP A 106 -16.03 -18.74 -1.29
C ASP A 106 -16.15 -17.21 -1.27
N SER A 107 -15.97 -16.67 -0.08
CA SER A 107 -15.85 -15.23 0.12
C SER A 107 -14.55 -14.72 -0.49
N TYR A 108 -14.54 -13.47 -0.95
CA TYR A 108 -13.35 -12.85 -1.52
C TYR A 108 -13.31 -11.35 -1.22
N ASN A 109 -12.16 -10.73 -1.49
CA ASN A 109 -11.93 -9.31 -1.25
C ASN A 109 -11.87 -8.55 -2.57
N GLU A 110 -12.56 -7.41 -2.63
CA GLU A 110 -12.46 -6.46 -3.73
C GLU A 110 -11.77 -5.19 -3.22
N ILE A 111 -10.75 -4.70 -3.94
CA ILE A 111 -10.31 -3.30 -3.78
C ILE A 111 -11.31 -2.42 -4.53
N ILE A 112 -11.67 -1.28 -3.94
CA ILE A 112 -12.63 -0.36 -4.56
C ILE A 112 -12.28 -0.05 -6.01
N GLU A 113 -13.31 -0.04 -6.85
CA GLU A 113 -13.17 0.13 -8.29
C GLU A 113 -12.46 1.45 -8.65
N GLU A 114 -12.73 2.51 -7.90
CA GLU A 114 -12.12 3.83 -8.11
C GLU A 114 -10.59 3.77 -8.02
N PHE A 115 -10.02 3.02 -7.06
CA PHE A 115 -8.57 2.84 -6.94
C PHE A 115 -7.99 2.10 -8.15
N ARG A 116 -8.71 1.08 -8.64
CA ARG A 116 -8.32 0.29 -9.82
C ARG A 116 -8.27 1.18 -11.06
N HIS A 117 -9.32 1.96 -11.30
CA HIS A 117 -9.40 2.85 -12.47
C HIS A 117 -8.44 4.03 -12.37
N PHE A 118 -8.28 4.61 -11.18
CA PHE A 118 -7.35 5.71 -10.93
C PHE A 118 -5.91 5.36 -11.34
N HIS A 119 -5.47 4.15 -11.01
CA HIS A 119 -4.15 3.65 -11.40
C HIS A 119 -4.12 2.87 -12.71
N ARG A 120 -5.26 2.74 -13.40
CA ARG A 120 -5.45 1.94 -14.63
C ARG A 120 -4.93 0.50 -14.48
N LEU A 121 -5.29 -0.13 -13.37
CA LEU A 121 -4.78 -1.46 -13.02
C LEU A 121 -5.46 -2.55 -13.85
N TYR A 122 -4.65 -3.42 -14.43
CA TYR A 122 -5.09 -4.67 -15.02
C TYR A 122 -5.25 -5.74 -13.94
N HIS A 123 -6.27 -6.60 -14.05
CA HIS A 123 -6.48 -7.71 -13.12
C HIS A 123 -6.00 -9.02 -13.76
N ASP A 124 -4.89 -9.54 -13.25
CA ASP A 124 -4.46 -10.91 -13.52
C ASP A 124 -5.33 -11.86 -12.67
N CYS A 125 -6.35 -12.44 -13.29
CA CYS A 125 -7.29 -13.35 -12.63
C CYS A 125 -6.65 -14.70 -12.25
N GLU A 126 -5.56 -15.11 -12.91
CA GLU A 126 -4.91 -16.40 -12.61
C GLU A 126 -4.14 -16.32 -11.30
N LYS A 127 -3.40 -15.22 -11.09
CA LYS A 127 -2.64 -14.97 -9.84
C LYS A 127 -3.43 -14.19 -8.80
N ASN A 128 -4.62 -13.71 -9.16
CA ASN A 128 -5.43 -12.77 -8.41
C ASN A 128 -4.64 -11.52 -7.96
N GLN A 129 -4.03 -10.85 -8.93
CA GLN A 129 -3.17 -9.68 -8.71
C GLN A 129 -3.64 -8.48 -9.54
N LEU A 130 -3.40 -7.28 -9.03
CA LEU A 130 -3.57 -6.05 -9.79
C LEU A 130 -2.21 -5.56 -10.27
N LEU A 131 -2.08 -5.40 -11.58
CA LEU A 131 -0.86 -5.02 -12.27
C LEU A 131 -0.97 -3.61 -12.83
N LYS A 132 0.14 -2.89 -12.82
CA LYS A 132 0.35 -1.66 -13.56
C LYS A 132 1.51 -1.87 -14.53
N PHE A 133 1.48 -1.20 -15.66
CA PHE A 133 2.57 -1.18 -16.62
C PHE A 133 3.23 0.19 -16.57
N ASP A 134 4.55 0.23 -16.54
CA ASP A 134 5.27 1.49 -16.69
C ASP A 134 5.37 1.92 -18.16
N ASP A 135 6.03 3.05 -18.42
CA ASP A 135 6.17 3.61 -19.77
C ASP A 135 7.03 2.71 -20.70
N ARG A 136 7.69 1.68 -20.17
CA ARG A 136 8.45 0.67 -20.92
C ARG A 136 7.66 -0.61 -21.15
N GLY A 137 6.49 -0.73 -20.53
CA GLY A 137 5.67 -1.93 -20.56
C GLY A 137 6.06 -2.97 -19.50
N ASP A 138 6.93 -2.63 -18.56
CA ASP A 138 7.32 -3.55 -17.48
C ASP A 138 6.17 -3.74 -16.49
N GLU A 139 5.95 -4.99 -16.08
CA GLU A 139 4.90 -5.36 -15.13
C GLU A 139 5.27 -4.98 -13.69
N ILE A 140 4.37 -4.25 -13.05
CA ILE A 140 4.47 -3.86 -11.66
C ILE A 140 3.25 -4.39 -10.91
N VAL A 141 3.47 -5.35 -9.99
CA VAL A 141 2.41 -5.81 -9.09
C VAL A 141 2.07 -4.70 -8.10
N VAL A 142 0.84 -4.21 -8.14
CA VAL A 142 0.33 -3.14 -7.25
C VAL A 142 -0.45 -3.72 -6.08
N ALA A 143 -1.21 -4.79 -6.29
CA ALA A 143 -1.96 -5.47 -5.23
C ALA A 143 -1.96 -6.99 -5.38
N LYS A 144 -1.96 -7.69 -4.25
CA LYS A 144 -2.18 -9.14 -4.16
C LYS A 144 -3.47 -9.38 -3.39
N LEU A 145 -4.41 -10.08 -4.01
CA LEU A 145 -5.78 -10.23 -3.51
C LEU A 145 -6.02 -11.65 -2.96
N GLU A 146 -5.24 -12.09 -1.98
CA GLU A 146 -5.50 -13.39 -1.36
C GLU A 146 -6.81 -13.31 -0.52
N THR A 147 -7.46 -14.47 -0.34
CA THR A 147 -8.76 -14.52 0.34
C THR A 147 -8.66 -14.09 1.80
N ASP A 148 -7.58 -14.46 2.48
CA ASP A 148 -7.29 -14.18 3.88
C ASP A 148 -6.35 -12.98 4.06
N LYS A 149 -5.72 -12.48 2.99
CA LYS A 149 -4.77 -11.38 3.06
C LYS A 149 -4.76 -10.52 1.80
N VAL A 150 -4.90 -9.20 1.96
CA VAL A 150 -4.71 -8.25 0.86
C VAL A 150 -3.54 -7.34 1.17
N GLU A 151 -2.58 -7.31 0.25
CA GLU A 151 -1.42 -6.42 0.30
C GLU A 151 -1.44 -5.47 -0.89
N VAL A 152 -1.19 -4.19 -0.63
CA VAL A 152 -1.11 -3.15 -1.67
C VAL A 152 0.20 -2.39 -1.53
N ARG A 153 0.78 -1.96 -2.64
CA ARG A 153 1.97 -1.11 -2.58
C ARG A 153 1.64 0.25 -1.99
N LEU A 154 2.45 0.65 -1.01
CA LEU A 154 2.27 1.88 -0.24
C LEU A 154 2.30 3.12 -1.13
N LYS A 155 3.14 3.13 -2.18
CA LYS A 155 3.25 4.25 -3.12
C LYS A 155 1.87 4.54 -3.72
N GLU A 156 1.26 3.56 -4.37
CA GLU A 156 -0.01 3.69 -5.08
C GLU A 156 -1.16 4.05 -4.12
N VAL A 157 -1.17 3.50 -2.90
CA VAL A 157 -2.09 3.92 -1.83
C VAL A 157 -1.94 5.41 -1.55
N ARG A 158 -0.74 5.90 -1.24
CA ARG A 158 -0.52 7.30 -0.87
C ARG A 158 -0.78 8.29 -2.02
N GLN A 159 -0.60 7.86 -3.27
CA GLN A 159 -0.97 8.63 -4.44
C GLN A 159 -2.49 8.82 -4.53
N PHE A 160 -3.24 7.73 -4.34
CA PHE A 160 -4.70 7.75 -4.37
C PHE A 160 -5.26 8.61 -3.23
N LEU A 161 -4.75 8.41 -2.01
CA LEU A 161 -5.11 9.21 -0.84
C LEU A 161 -4.90 10.71 -1.03
N ALA A 162 -3.83 11.10 -1.74
CA ALA A 162 -3.54 12.51 -2.01
C ALA A 162 -4.61 13.16 -2.88
N VAL A 163 -5.10 12.45 -3.90
CA VAL A 163 -6.14 12.96 -4.80
C VAL A 163 -7.52 12.90 -4.16
N LYS A 164 -7.78 11.89 -3.33
CA LYS A 164 -9.05 11.73 -2.58
C LYS A 164 -9.15 12.64 -1.36
N GLU A 165 -8.07 13.31 -0.97
CA GLU A 165 -7.99 14.09 0.27
C GLU A 165 -8.43 13.29 1.51
N MET A 166 -7.90 12.06 1.61
CA MET A 166 -8.24 11.10 2.66
C MET A 166 -7.00 10.49 3.30
N HIS A 167 -7.16 9.94 4.50
CA HIS A 167 -6.24 9.00 5.13
C HIS A 167 -6.75 7.57 4.95
N LEU A 168 -5.85 6.58 4.89
CA LEU A 168 -6.24 5.18 5.01
C LEU A 168 -6.16 4.77 6.48
N ALA A 169 -7.28 4.43 7.10
CA ALA A 169 -7.28 3.78 8.40
C ALA A 169 -7.00 2.28 8.22
N ILE A 170 -5.95 1.79 8.88
CA ILE A 170 -5.71 0.37 9.07
C ILE A 170 -6.17 0.01 10.48
N TYR A 171 -7.30 -0.67 10.55
CA TYR A 171 -7.88 -1.19 11.77
C TYR A 171 -7.32 -2.56 12.10
N PHE A 172 -7.12 -2.85 13.37
CA PHE A 172 -6.73 -4.17 13.84
C PHE A 172 -7.48 -4.57 15.11
N ASP A 173 -7.86 -5.84 15.18
CA ASP A 173 -8.53 -6.51 16.30
C ASP A 173 -7.89 -7.90 16.44
N PHE A 174 -6.98 -8.04 17.40
CA PHE A 174 -6.16 -9.23 17.59
C PHE A 174 -6.40 -9.84 18.96
N LYS A 175 -6.83 -11.09 18.97
CA LYS A 175 -7.02 -11.90 20.17
C LYS A 175 -6.03 -13.04 20.14
N ARG A 176 -5.38 -13.28 21.29
CA ARG A 176 -4.54 -14.45 21.50
C ARG A 176 -4.90 -15.13 22.80
N TYR A 177 -4.76 -16.44 22.80
CA TYR A 177 -5.04 -17.30 23.94
C TYR A 177 -3.77 -18.04 24.35
N SER A 178 -3.69 -18.44 25.61
CA SER A 178 -2.60 -19.27 26.12
C SER A 178 -3.04 -20.16 27.27
N GLU A 179 -2.50 -21.37 27.30
CA GLU A 179 -2.63 -22.29 28.44
C GLU A 179 -1.73 -21.90 29.62
N SER A 180 -0.83 -20.94 29.42
CA SER A 180 0.03 -20.42 30.49
C SER A 180 -0.79 -19.55 31.44
N VAL A 181 -0.54 -19.69 32.74
CA VAL A 181 -1.07 -18.77 33.75
C VAL A 181 -0.31 -17.46 33.65
N LEU A 182 -1.05 -16.34 33.62
CA LEU A 182 -0.44 -15.04 33.89
C LEU A 182 -0.48 -14.85 35.40
N ASP A 183 0.68 -14.73 36.05
CA ASP A 183 0.73 -14.43 37.48
C ASP A 183 0.07 -13.07 37.77
N GLU A 184 -1.06 -13.15 38.48
CA GLU A 184 -1.89 -12.18 39.22
C GLU A 184 -2.17 -10.74 38.71
N PHE A 185 -1.54 -10.24 37.65
CA PHE A 185 -1.83 -8.87 37.20
C PHE A 185 -2.27 -8.79 35.73
N THR A 186 -3.43 -8.16 35.54
CA THR A 186 -3.88 -7.71 34.22
C THR A 186 -2.85 -6.71 33.68
N GLN A 187 -2.33 -6.95 32.49
CA GLN A 187 -1.49 -5.98 31.80
C GLN A 187 -2.36 -5.16 30.86
N GLU A 188 -2.35 -3.84 31.06
CA GLU A 188 -3.01 -2.89 30.17
C GLU A 188 -1.97 -1.93 29.59
N LEU A 189 -2.08 -1.68 28.29
CA LEU A 189 -1.33 -0.64 27.61
C LEU A 189 -2.32 0.24 26.84
N ASP A 190 -2.20 1.55 27.01
CA ASP A 190 -2.85 2.55 26.18
C ASP A 190 -1.76 3.30 25.41
N HIS A 191 -1.67 3.05 24.09
CA HIS A 191 -0.66 3.65 23.23
C HIS A 191 -1.32 4.64 22.27
N LYS A 192 -1.08 5.93 22.48
CA LYS A 192 -1.54 7.00 21.58
C LYS A 192 -0.39 7.87 21.12
N ASN A 193 -0.14 7.89 19.82
CA ASN A 193 0.91 8.70 19.20
C ASN A 193 0.33 9.52 18.04
N LYS A 194 0.18 10.83 18.26
CA LYS A 194 -0.31 11.76 17.24
C LYS A 194 0.66 11.96 16.07
N LYS A 195 1.97 11.81 16.28
CA LYS A 195 2.96 12.00 15.20
C LYS A 195 3.00 10.82 14.23
N ASP A 196 2.84 9.61 14.76
CA ASP A 196 2.76 8.37 13.98
C ASP A 196 1.32 8.02 13.56
N LEU A 197 0.34 8.86 13.94
CA LEU A 197 -1.09 8.66 13.70
C LEU A 197 -1.60 7.27 14.14
N THR A 198 -1.13 6.82 15.31
CA THR A 198 -1.41 5.49 15.84
C THR A 198 -2.15 5.59 17.17
N TYR A 199 -3.24 4.82 17.33
CA TYR A 199 -3.90 4.63 18.61
C TYR A 199 -4.34 3.17 18.78
N TYR A 200 -3.82 2.50 19.80
CA TYR A 200 -4.28 1.17 20.20
C TYR A 200 -4.28 0.96 21.70
N LYS A 201 -5.03 -0.05 22.13
CA LYS A 201 -4.99 -0.60 23.48
C LYS A 201 -4.67 -2.09 23.45
N LEU A 202 -3.86 -2.53 24.40
CA LEU A 202 -3.64 -3.94 24.70
C LEU A 202 -4.21 -4.22 26.09
N ARG A 203 -4.90 -5.33 26.25
CA ARG A 203 -5.25 -5.91 27.54
C ARG A 203 -4.86 -7.38 27.55
N ALA A 204 -4.13 -7.84 28.56
CA ALA A 204 -3.88 -9.25 28.81
C ALA A 204 -4.33 -9.62 30.23
N SER A 205 -5.07 -10.70 30.38
CA SER A 205 -5.63 -11.11 31.67
C SER A 205 -5.86 -12.62 31.73
N SER A 206 -6.10 -13.12 32.95
CA SER A 206 -6.59 -14.48 33.18
C SER A 206 -7.91 -14.73 32.42
N ALA A 207 -8.04 -15.94 31.88
CA ALA A 207 -9.23 -16.40 31.16
C ALA A 207 -10.22 -17.15 32.07
N GLU A 208 -9.91 -17.32 33.36
CA GLU A 208 -10.71 -18.11 34.33
C GLU A 208 -12.19 -17.69 34.39
N ASN A 209 -12.49 -16.41 34.18
CA ASN A 209 -13.86 -15.87 34.23
C ASN A 209 -14.58 -15.86 32.87
N PHE A 210 -13.93 -16.23 31.76
CA PHE A 210 -14.47 -16.06 30.42
C PHE A 210 -14.92 -17.37 29.74
N HIS A 211 -14.80 -18.53 30.41
CA HIS A 211 -15.15 -19.85 29.88
C HIS A 211 -14.62 -20.12 28.44
N ILE A 212 -13.44 -19.57 28.11
CA ILE A 212 -12.81 -19.72 26.79
C ILE A 212 -11.96 -20.99 26.81
N ALA A 213 -12.59 -22.15 26.55
CA ALA A 213 -11.91 -23.45 26.36
C ALA A 213 -10.82 -23.76 27.43
N ASN A 214 -9.79 -24.53 27.06
CA ASN A 214 -8.68 -24.97 27.93
C ASN A 214 -7.67 -23.86 28.27
N TYR A 215 -7.96 -22.59 27.94
CA TYR A 215 -7.02 -21.49 28.09
C TYR A 215 -7.07 -20.88 29.49
N LYS A 216 -5.90 -20.51 30.00
CA LYS A 216 -5.74 -19.88 31.32
C LYS A 216 -5.54 -18.39 31.24
N SER A 217 -5.12 -17.87 30.08
CA SER A 217 -4.97 -16.45 29.84
C SER A 217 -5.31 -16.07 28.41
N PHE A 218 -5.63 -14.80 28.21
CA PHE A 218 -5.86 -14.23 26.89
C PHE A 218 -5.30 -12.82 26.81
N SER A 219 -5.17 -12.34 25.59
CA SER A 219 -4.87 -10.94 25.29
C SER A 219 -5.73 -10.43 24.16
N TYR A 220 -5.99 -9.13 24.19
CA TYR A 220 -6.73 -8.39 23.19
C TYR A 220 -5.99 -7.10 22.86
N LEU A 221 -5.56 -6.97 21.60
CA LEU A 221 -4.93 -5.78 21.04
C LEU A 221 -5.87 -5.22 19.97
N CYS A 222 -6.39 -4.03 20.19
CA CYS A 222 -7.25 -3.35 19.22
C CYS A 222 -6.87 -1.90 19.04
N GLY A 223 -7.05 -1.42 17.82
CA GLY A 223 -6.77 -0.03 17.51
C GLY A 223 -6.75 0.23 16.03
N LYS A 224 -6.10 1.34 15.69
CA LYS A 224 -5.94 1.80 14.33
C LYS A 224 -4.63 2.56 14.14
N LYS A 225 -4.12 2.53 12.92
CA LYS A 225 -3.09 3.42 12.43
C LYS A 225 -3.55 4.08 11.14
N LEU A 226 -3.40 5.40 11.04
CA LEU A 226 -3.77 6.14 9.84
C LEU A 226 -2.54 6.36 8.95
N ILE A 227 -2.68 6.06 7.66
CA ILE A 227 -1.66 6.32 6.66
C ILE A 227 -1.98 7.65 5.98
N SER A 228 -1.06 8.59 6.07
CA SER A 228 -1.22 9.90 5.44
C SER A 228 -1.02 9.86 3.93
N PRO A 229 -1.74 10.72 3.19
CA PRO A 229 -1.49 10.92 1.77
C PRO A 229 -0.06 11.40 1.48
N PHE A 230 0.35 11.36 0.23
CA PHE A 230 1.43 12.26 -0.20
C PHE A 230 0.93 13.72 -0.16
N PRO A 231 1.82 14.70 0.03
CA PRO A 231 1.51 16.08 -0.37
C PRO A 231 1.02 16.07 -1.82
N LEU A 232 -0.10 16.73 -2.10
CA LEU A 232 -0.75 16.69 -3.42
C LEU A 232 0.23 17.04 -4.55
N ASN A 233 1.05 18.07 -4.36
CA ASN A 233 2.08 18.50 -5.31
C ASN A 233 3.29 17.54 -5.47
N ARG A 234 3.31 16.43 -4.73
CA ARG A 234 4.35 15.39 -4.79
C ARG A 234 3.75 13.99 -4.93
N CYS A 235 2.47 13.89 -5.30
CA CYS A 235 1.82 12.59 -5.48
C CYS A 235 2.31 11.89 -6.76
N GLY A 236 2.99 12.58 -7.68
CA GLY A 236 3.50 11.95 -8.91
C GLY A 236 2.39 11.46 -9.84
N MET A 237 1.18 12.02 -9.70
CA MET A 237 0.04 11.82 -10.59
C MET A 237 -0.24 13.14 -11.30
N TRP A 238 -0.69 13.10 -12.56
CA TRP A 238 -0.99 14.31 -13.33
C TRP A 238 -1.94 15.25 -12.58
N PRO A 239 -1.69 16.58 -12.55
CA PRO A 239 -0.63 17.32 -13.23
C PRO A 239 0.71 17.40 -12.47
N PHE A 240 0.85 16.70 -11.35
CA PHE A 240 2.03 16.69 -10.48
C PHE A 240 3.01 15.53 -10.77
N ASN A 241 2.85 14.87 -11.91
CA ASN A 241 3.87 13.98 -12.44
C ASN A 241 4.87 14.86 -13.21
N ASP A 242 5.86 15.41 -12.51
CA ASP A 242 6.96 16.17 -13.13
C ASP A 242 7.70 15.25 -14.13
N LYS A 243 7.26 15.23 -15.39
CA LYS A 243 8.03 14.66 -16.51
C LYS A 243 9.36 15.40 -16.68
N ASP A 244 9.39 16.67 -16.28
CA ASP A 244 10.56 17.56 -16.32
C ASP A 244 11.69 17.13 -15.37
N LYS A 245 11.48 16.14 -14.48
CA LYS A 245 12.50 15.58 -13.58
C LYS A 245 13.09 14.27 -14.05
N GLU A 246 12.76 13.79 -15.24
CA GLU A 246 13.61 12.78 -15.86
C GLU A 246 15.01 13.38 -16.02
N ASN A 247 16.00 12.76 -15.37
CA ASN A 247 17.40 13.14 -15.55
C ASN A 247 17.81 12.66 -16.93
N TYR A 248 17.54 13.47 -17.95
CA TYR A 248 18.02 13.24 -19.29
C TYR A 248 19.54 13.36 -19.28
N ILE A 249 20.19 12.40 -19.95
CA ILE A 249 21.65 12.35 -20.04
C ILE A 249 22.07 12.81 -21.43
N ASP A 250 23.25 13.43 -21.50
CA ASP A 250 23.84 13.82 -22.77
C ASP A 250 24.57 12.64 -23.43
N PHE A 251 24.31 12.44 -24.71
CA PHE A 251 25.05 11.50 -25.55
C PHE A 251 26.02 12.24 -26.48
N ILE A 252 27.15 11.59 -26.78
CA ILE A 252 28.05 12.07 -27.83
C ILE A 252 27.42 11.72 -29.19
N ILE A 253 27.06 12.74 -29.96
CA ILE A 253 26.38 12.60 -31.26
C ILE A 253 27.31 12.85 -32.44
N GLY A 254 28.54 13.31 -32.20
CA GLY A 254 29.51 13.58 -33.25
C GLY A 254 30.81 14.19 -32.71
N VAL A 255 31.63 14.66 -33.65
CA VAL A 255 32.91 15.33 -33.39
C VAL A 255 32.94 16.62 -34.22
N ASP A 256 33.39 17.72 -33.62
CA ASP A 256 33.46 19.01 -34.30
C ASP A 256 34.73 19.16 -35.17
N LYS A 257 34.87 20.32 -35.82
CA LYS A 257 36.01 20.64 -36.70
C LYS A 257 37.37 20.68 -35.99
N ASN A 258 37.39 20.81 -34.66
CA ASN A 258 38.60 20.85 -33.85
C ASN A 258 38.95 19.46 -33.29
N GLY A 259 38.08 18.46 -33.47
CA GLY A 259 38.25 17.11 -32.93
C GLY A 259 37.59 16.91 -31.56
N ASP A 260 36.83 17.89 -31.06
CA ASP A 260 36.16 17.80 -29.77
C ASP A 260 34.80 17.10 -29.90
N SER A 261 34.40 16.35 -28.85
CA SER A 261 33.13 15.62 -28.84
C SER A 261 31.95 16.57 -28.72
N VAL A 262 31.00 16.46 -29.65
CA VAL A 262 29.71 17.17 -29.58
C VAL A 262 28.72 16.31 -28.81
N LYS A 263 28.16 16.88 -27.74
CA LYS A 263 27.17 16.23 -26.88
C LYS A 263 25.80 16.86 -27.01
N TYR A 264 24.75 16.07 -26.83
CA TYR A 264 23.37 16.57 -26.81
C TYR A 264 22.50 15.72 -25.89
N SER A 265 21.55 16.38 -25.23
CA SER A 265 20.60 15.77 -24.30
C SER A 265 19.66 14.78 -24.99
N CYS A 266 19.31 13.70 -24.31
CA CYS A 266 18.24 12.80 -24.77
C CYS A 266 16.83 13.25 -24.37
N ASN A 267 16.68 14.48 -23.87
CA ASN A 267 15.38 15.08 -23.56
C ASN A 267 14.53 15.22 -24.84
N PRO A 268 13.39 14.52 -24.95
CA PRO A 268 12.50 14.63 -26.11
C PRO A 268 12.05 16.06 -26.41
N ASP A 269 11.86 16.89 -25.36
CA ASP A 269 11.38 18.27 -25.50
C ASP A 269 12.46 19.23 -26.00
N GLU A 270 13.74 18.83 -25.99
CA GLU A 270 14.86 19.59 -26.53
C GLU A 270 15.27 19.11 -27.94
N LEU A 271 14.80 17.94 -28.38
CA LEU A 271 15.13 17.36 -29.67
C LEU A 271 14.24 17.91 -30.79
N ALA A 272 14.79 17.91 -32.00
CA ALA A 272 14.02 18.29 -33.19
C ALA A 272 13.04 17.19 -33.57
N ASN A 273 11.80 17.56 -33.88
CA ASN A 273 10.80 16.65 -34.44
C ASN A 273 10.46 16.97 -35.90
N TYR A 274 9.61 16.15 -36.51
CA TYR A 274 9.15 16.38 -37.89
C TYR A 274 8.01 17.39 -38.01
N PHE A 275 7.54 17.94 -36.88
CA PHE A 275 6.38 18.83 -36.80
C PHE A 275 6.76 20.31 -36.58
N GLY A 276 8.06 20.61 -36.46
CA GLY A 276 8.59 21.98 -36.42
C GLY A 276 9.19 22.40 -35.09
N ASP A 277 9.17 21.55 -34.06
CA ASP A 277 9.80 21.86 -32.78
C ASP A 277 11.32 21.71 -32.86
N ASN A 278 12.03 22.60 -32.17
CA ASN A 278 13.49 22.68 -32.07
C ASN A 278 14.22 22.47 -33.41
N PRO A 279 13.93 23.24 -34.47
CA PRO A 279 14.39 22.95 -35.84
C PRO A 279 15.92 22.94 -36.00
N ASN A 280 16.65 23.54 -35.05
CA ASN A 280 18.11 23.61 -35.03
C ASN A 280 18.76 22.53 -34.13
N ALA A 281 17.96 21.72 -33.43
CA ALA A 281 18.44 20.63 -32.59
C ALA A 281 18.68 19.36 -33.42
N PRO A 282 19.48 18.40 -32.91
CA PRO A 282 19.53 17.04 -33.45
C PRO A 282 18.13 16.43 -33.47
N LYS A 283 17.82 15.66 -34.53
CA LYS A 283 16.55 14.92 -34.59
C LYS A 283 16.51 13.83 -33.54
N TYR A 284 15.33 13.48 -33.06
CA TYR A 284 15.17 12.35 -32.14
C TYR A 284 15.59 10.98 -32.73
N LEU A 285 15.79 10.91 -34.05
CA LEU A 285 16.35 9.73 -34.74
C LEU A 285 17.87 9.82 -34.97
N THR A 286 18.57 10.76 -34.32
CA THR A 286 20.03 10.90 -34.45
C THR A 286 20.71 9.67 -33.83
N PRO A 287 21.49 8.90 -34.59
CA PRO A 287 22.12 7.69 -34.07
C PRO A 287 23.21 8.03 -33.05
N VAL A 288 23.25 7.27 -31.94
CA VAL A 288 24.31 7.32 -30.94
C VAL A 288 25.07 6.00 -30.96
N PHE A 289 26.40 6.08 -30.98
CA PHE A 289 27.27 4.91 -31.02
C PHE A 289 27.91 4.68 -29.66
N PHE A 290 27.81 3.44 -29.16
CA PHE A 290 28.44 3.04 -27.90
C PHE A 290 29.72 2.27 -28.15
N ARG A 291 30.70 2.44 -27.25
CA ARG A 291 31.87 1.57 -27.22
C ARG A 291 31.42 0.13 -26.94
N ARG A 292 32.09 -0.83 -27.56
CA ARG A 292 31.76 -2.26 -27.43
C ARG A 292 31.72 -2.70 -25.96
N GLU A 293 32.64 -2.20 -25.13
CA GLU A 293 32.73 -2.53 -23.71
C GLU A 293 31.50 -2.08 -22.90
N VAL A 294 30.83 -1.00 -23.35
CA VAL A 294 29.57 -0.55 -22.75
C VAL A 294 28.47 -1.54 -23.10
N LEU A 295 28.31 -1.86 -24.38
CA LEU A 295 27.29 -2.79 -24.86
C LEU A 295 27.47 -4.21 -24.28
N THR A 296 28.71 -4.68 -24.14
CA THR A 296 29.00 -6.00 -23.54
C THR A 296 28.47 -6.12 -22.11
N LYS A 297 28.50 -5.04 -21.31
CA LYS A 297 27.91 -5.05 -19.96
C LYS A 297 26.41 -5.25 -20.00
N TYR A 298 25.72 -4.59 -20.93
CA TYR A 298 24.27 -4.74 -21.10
C TYR A 298 23.92 -6.15 -21.60
N TYR A 299 24.66 -6.70 -22.57
CA TYR A 299 24.41 -8.06 -23.08
C TYR A 299 24.74 -9.19 -22.08
N ALA A 300 25.64 -8.95 -21.12
CA ALA A 300 26.00 -9.95 -20.11
C ALA A 300 24.98 -10.08 -18.96
N HIS A 301 24.07 -9.11 -18.82
CA HIS A 301 22.95 -9.17 -17.88
C HIS A 301 21.67 -9.53 -18.65
N LEU A 302 21.28 -10.80 -18.61
CA LEU A 302 20.19 -11.41 -19.40
C LEU A 302 18.75 -10.93 -19.02
N TYR A 303 18.60 -9.73 -18.44
CA TYR A 303 17.32 -9.09 -18.12
C TYR A 303 17.34 -7.58 -18.42
N LEU A 304 18.09 -7.15 -19.43
CA LEU A 304 17.95 -5.81 -20.00
C LEU A 304 18.03 -5.94 -21.52
N GLU A 305 16.87 -6.13 -22.15
CA GLU A 305 16.77 -6.04 -23.61
C GLU A 305 17.10 -4.62 -24.06
N LEU A 306 18.18 -4.49 -24.83
CA LEU A 306 18.34 -3.37 -25.74
C LEU A 306 17.32 -3.55 -26.87
N PHE A 307 16.73 -2.46 -27.37
CA PHE A 307 16.81 -1.99 -28.77
C PHE A 307 15.67 -0.98 -29.06
N PRO A 308 15.52 -0.51 -30.31
CA PRO A 308 15.59 0.88 -30.72
C PRO A 308 14.22 1.58 -30.65
N LEU A 309 14.21 2.91 -30.78
CA LEU A 309 13.01 3.69 -31.11
C LEU A 309 12.44 3.24 -32.46
N THR A 310 11.53 2.27 -32.46
CA THR A 310 10.62 2.02 -33.59
C THR A 310 9.18 2.03 -33.12
N TYR A 311 8.49 3.13 -33.44
CA TYR A 311 7.06 3.13 -33.70
C TYR A 311 6.77 2.11 -34.81
N LEU A 312 6.03 1.05 -34.50
CA LEU A 312 5.29 0.30 -35.51
C LEU A 312 3.98 1.05 -35.75
N VAL A 313 3.97 1.87 -36.79
CA VAL A 313 2.74 2.25 -37.49
C VAL A 313 2.40 1.08 -38.42
N ASN A 314 1.28 0.42 -38.13
CA ASN A 314 0.26 0.05 -39.12
C ASN A 314 -1.08 -0.11 -38.41
#